data_AF-A0A4Q5UW08-F1
#
_entry.id   AF-A0A4Q5UW08-F1
#
_cell.length_a   1.000
_cell.length_b   1.000
_cell.length_c   1.000
_cell.angle_alpha   90.00
_cell.angle_beta   90.00
_cell.angle_gamma   90.00
#
_symmetry.space_group_name_H-M   'P 1'
#
loop_
_entity.id
_entity.type
_entity.pdbx_description
1 polymer ?
#
loop_
_entity_poly.entity_id
_entity_poly.type
_entity_poly.pdbx_seq_one_letter_code
_entity_poly.pdbx_strand_id
1 'polypeptide(L)' 'MRPLLMLLICISSFSSIAQSKDEQSILSSISYQQKAWNNGDLVSFMDTYWKSDSLMFIGKSGVTYGWQNTL' A
#
# COMPACT_ATOMS: atom_id res chain seq x y z
N MET A 1 10.32 43.48 12.37
CA MET A 1 10.86 42.32 11.62
C MET A 1 10.74 40.99 12.37
N ARG A 2 11.04 40.92 13.68
CA ARG A 2 10.85 39.72 14.52
C ARG A 2 9.46 39.07 14.50
N PRO A 3 8.32 39.79 14.60
CA PRO A 3 6.99 39.15 14.60
C PRO A 3 6.60 38.58 13.23
N LEU A 4 7.09 39.18 12.14
CA LEU A 4 6.86 38.69 10.78
C LEU A 4 7.57 37.35 10.54
N LEU A 5 8.78 37.19 11.07
CA LEU A 5 9.54 35.95 10.99
C LEU A 5 8.87 34.82 11.79
N MET A 6 8.34 35.12 12.98
CA MET A 6 7.59 34.16 13.78
C MET A 6 6.29 33.72 13.10
N LEU A 7 5.57 34.65 12.46
CA LEU A 7 4.35 34.36 11.71
C LEU A 7 4.65 33.44 10.50
N LEU A 8 5.74 33.71 9.78
CA LEU A 8 6.17 32.90 8.63
C LEU A 8 6.49 31.45 9.03
N ILE A 9 7.20 31.26 10.16
CA ILE A 9 7.51 29.94 10.71
C ILE A 9 6.23 29.20 11.15
N CYS A 10 5.27 29.92 11.74
CA CYS A 10 4.00 29.32 12.17
C CYS A 10 3.16 28.83 10.97
N ILE A 11 3.16 29.56 9.85
CA ILE A 11 2.43 29.20 8.64
C ILE A 11 3.04 27.95 7.97
N SER A 12 4.37 27.79 7.99
CA SER A 12 5.03 26.60 7.44
C SER A 12 4.68 25.29 8.18
N SER A 13 4.29 25.38 9.47
CA SER A 13 3.90 24.21 10.27
C SER A 13 2.54 23.60 9.89
N PHE A 14 1.71 24.30 9.10
CA PHE A 14 0.40 23.79 8.66
C PHE A 14 0.47 22.91 7.40
N SER A 15 1.62 22.83 6.72
CA SER A 15 1.78 22.07 5.48
C SER A 15 2.18 20.60 5.68
N SER A 16 2.25 20.12 6.92
CA SER A 16 2.63 18.75 7.26
C SER A 16 1.45 17.76 7.20
N ILE A 17 0.81 17.64 6.04
CA ILE A 17 -0.13 16.54 5.74
C ILE A 17 0.68 15.39 5.14
N ALA A 18 1.39 14.64 5.99
CA ALA A 18 2.41 13.69 5.52
C ALA A 18 1.93 12.23 5.36
N GLN A 19 0.71 11.87 5.79
CA GLN A 19 0.39 10.44 6.04
C GLN A 19 -0.93 9.90 5.44
N SER A 20 -1.85 10.73 4.92
CA SER A 20 -3.21 10.23 4.61
C SER A 20 -3.38 9.52 3.27
N LYS A 21 -2.59 9.87 2.25
CA LYS A 21 -2.85 9.43 0.87
C LYS A 21 -2.43 7.98 0.62
N ASP A 22 -1.27 7.59 1.15
CA ASP A 22 -0.72 6.24 1.00
C ASP A 22 -1.53 5.24 1.84
N GLU A 23 -1.94 5.62 3.05
CA GLU A 23 -2.82 4.82 3.90
C GLU A 23 -4.12 4.47 3.17
N GLN A 24 -4.78 5.47 2.58
CA GLN A 24 -6.03 5.25 1.85
C GLN A 24 -5.84 4.31 0.65
N SER A 25 -4.70 4.41 -0.05
CA SER A 25 -4.37 3.53 -1.18
C SER A 25 -4.05 2.09 -0.74
N ILE A 26 -3.44 1.91 0.42
CA ILE A 26 -3.17 0.58 0.98
C ILE A 26 -4.47 -0.06 1.43
N LEU A 27 -5.33 0.69 2.14
CA LEU A 27 -6.63 0.19 2.61
C LEU A 27 -7.56 -0.20 1.45
N SER A 28 -7.55 0.56 0.35
CA SER A 28 -8.33 0.21 -0.84
C SER A 28 -7.83 -1.08 -1.48
N SER A 29 -6.51 -1.27 -1.56
CA SER A 29 -5.88 -2.49 -2.09
C SER A 29 -6.23 -3.72 -1.23
N ILE A 30 -6.14 -3.60 0.10
CA ILE A 30 -6.54 -4.67 1.03
C ILE A 30 -8.03 -5.00 0.91
N SER A 31 -8.90 -3.98 0.81
CA SER A 31 -10.34 -4.20 0.67
C SER A 31 -10.71 -4.93 -0.63
N TYR A 32 -10.05 -4.56 -1.73
CA TYR A 32 -10.23 -5.25 -3.01
C TYR A 32 -9.78 -6.72 -2.93
N GLN A 33 -8.59 -6.96 -2.38
CA GLN A 33 -8.05 -8.31 -2.19
C GLN A 33 -8.97 -9.18 -1.32
N GLN A 34 -9.52 -8.64 -0.22
CA GLN A 34 -10.45 -9.36 0.66
C GLN A 34 -11.75 -9.75 -0.07
N LYS A 35 -12.30 -8.86 -0.91
CA LYS A 35 -13.51 -9.17 -1.70
C LYS A 35 -13.23 -10.27 -2.72
N ALA A 36 -12.12 -10.19 -3.44
CA ALA A 36 -11.72 -11.22 -4.40
C ALA A 36 -11.55 -12.58 -3.72
N TRP A 37 -10.87 -12.62 -2.57
CA TRP A 37 -10.70 -13.83 -1.76
C TRP A 37 -12.04 -14.44 -1.34
N ASN A 38 -12.94 -13.62 -0.80
CA ASN A 38 -14.26 -14.08 -0.34
C ASN A 38 -15.13 -14.62 -1.48
N ASN A 39 -14.91 -14.16 -2.70
CA ASN A 39 -15.60 -14.64 -3.90
C ASN A 39 -14.92 -15.86 -4.55
N GLY A 40 -13.76 -16.31 -4.03
CA GLY A 40 -12.96 -17.37 -4.63
C GLY A 40 -12.25 -16.97 -5.93
N ASP A 41 -12.16 -15.67 -6.23
CA ASP A 41 -11.50 -15.16 -7.44
C ASP A 41 -10.01 -14.96 -7.19
N LEU A 42 -9.23 -16.02 -7.43
CA LEU A 42 -7.78 -16.01 -7.22
C LEU A 42 -7.02 -15.12 -8.19
N VAL A 43 -7.54 -14.92 -9.42
CA VAL A 43 -6.90 -14.05 -10.41
C VAL A 43 -6.96 -12.59 -9.92
N SER A 44 -8.15 -12.13 -9.53
CA SER A 44 -8.34 -10.79 -8.98
C SER A 44 -7.64 -10.61 -7.63
N PHE A 45 -7.57 -11.66 -6.80
CA PHE A 45 -6.81 -11.62 -5.54
C PHE A 45 -5.33 -11.31 -5.77
N MET A 46 -4.76 -11.86 -6.85
CA MET A 46 -3.35 -11.70 -7.18
C MET A 46 -2.99 -10.35 -7.81
N ASP A 47 -3.97 -9.57 -8.30
CA ASP A 47 -3.71 -8.30 -8.98
C ASP A 47 -3.13 -7.20 -8.08
N THR A 48 -3.36 -7.29 -6.76
CA THR A 48 -2.79 -6.32 -5.81
C THR A 48 -1.34 -6.62 -5.44
N TYR A 49 -0.81 -7.78 -5.81
CA TYR A 49 0.57 -8.13 -5.58
C TYR A 49 1.50 -7.59 -6.65
N TRP A 50 2.76 -7.40 -6.27
CA TRP A 50 3.79 -6.92 -7.16
C TRP A 50 4.12 -7.94 -8.26
N LYS A 51 3.92 -7.56 -9.53
CA LYS A 51 4.20 -8.39 -10.72
C LYS A 51 5.71 -8.50 -10.97
N SER A 52 6.37 -9.38 -10.23
CA SER A 52 7.81 -9.58 -10.26
C SER A 52 8.17 -11.04 -10.00
N ASP A 53 9.27 -11.49 -10.62
CA ASP A 53 9.87 -12.82 -10.39
C ASP A 53 10.46 -12.94 -8.98
N SER A 54 10.69 -11.82 -8.30
CA SER A 54 11.17 -11.76 -6.92
C SER A 54 10.06 -11.81 -5.87
N LEU A 55 8.78 -11.80 -6.26
CA LEU A 55 7.67 -11.93 -5.32
C LEU A 55 7.76 -13.28 -4.59
N MET A 56 7.52 -13.30 -3.29
CA MET A 56 7.61 -14.51 -2.46
C MET A 56 6.28 -14.77 -1.76
N PHE A 57 5.74 -15.98 -1.94
CA PHE A 57 4.66 -16.53 -1.13
C PHE A 57 5.19 -17.63 -0.23
N ILE A 58 4.99 -17.48 1.08
CA ILE A 58 5.54 -18.37 2.10
C ILE A 58 4.40 -19.14 2.73
N GLY A 59 4.42 -20.47 2.62
CA GLY A 59 3.42 -21.36 3.21
C GLY A 59 4.06 -22.61 3.84
N LYS A 60 3.21 -23.52 4.33
CA LYS A 60 3.69 -24.75 5.00
C LYS A 60 4.63 -25.61 4.14
N SER A 61 4.46 -25.54 2.82
CA SER A 61 5.20 -26.35 1.85
C SER A 61 6.50 -25.69 1.39
N GLY A 62 6.83 -24.49 1.91
CA GLY A 62 8.01 -23.73 1.51
C GLY A 62 7.65 -22.39 0.85
N VAL A 63 8.60 -21.88 0.05
CA VAL A 63 8.50 -20.58 -0.62
C VAL A 63 8.23 -20.78 -2.11
N THR A 64 7.21 -20.10 -2.63
CA THR A 64 6.97 -19.93 -4.07
C THR A 64 7.50 -18.58 -4.51
N TYR A 65 8.35 -18.56 -5.53
CA TYR A 65 8.88 -17.34 -6.13
C TYR A 65 8.15 -16.99 -7.42
N GLY A 66 7.92 -15.69 -7.64
CA GLY A 66 7.36 -15.14 -8.86
C GLY A 66 5.84 -15.03 -8.85
N TRP A 67 5.34 -13.90 -9.33
CA TRP A 67 3.90 -13.61 -9.44
C TRP A 67 3.16 -14.66 -10.28
N GLN A 68 3.76 -15.07 -11.40
CA GLN A 68 3.15 -16.02 -12.32
C GLN A 68 3.05 -17.45 -11.74
N ASN A 69 3.97 -17.84 -10.85
CA ASN A 69 4.00 -19.18 -10.26
C ASN A 69 3.07 -19.33 -9.05
N THR A 70 2.46 -18.23 -8.58
CA THR A 70 1.55 -18.24 -7.44
C THR A 70 0.09 -18.53 -7.86
N LEU A 71 -0.25 -18.28 -9.14
CA LEU A 71 -1.55 -18.56 -9.73
C LEU A 71 -1.73 -20.04 -10.11
#